data_AF-A0A964IL01-F1
#
_entry.id   AF-A0A964IL01-F1
#
_cell.length_a   1.000
_cell.length_b   1.000
_cell.length_c   1.000
_cell.angle_alpha   90.00
_cell.angle_beta   90.00
_cell.angle_gamma   90.00
#
_symmetry.space_group_name_H-M   'P 1'
#
loop_
_entity.id
_entity.type
_entity.pdbx_description
1 polymer ?
#
loop_
_entity_poly.entity_id
_entity_poly.type
_entity_poly.pdbx_seq_one_letter_code
_entity_poly.pdbx_strand_id
1 'polypeptide(L)' 'MYAFTKKIQLLEHTRRYSILTTDVGWEVREERDSQLVRQATYQDWHRVERAKRSIANELDDLQTQGWAEVQ' A
#
# COMPACT_ATOMS: atom_id res chain seq x y z
N MET A 1 7.52 -5.44 -11.79
CA MET A 1 6.37 -4.67 -12.32
C MET A 1 5.43 -4.34 -11.16
N TYR A 2 4.87 -3.14 -11.08
CA TYR A 2 3.88 -2.82 -10.04
C TYR A 2 2.53 -3.43 -10.42
N ALA A 3 2.02 -4.33 -9.58
CA ALA A 3 0.66 -4.85 -9.69
C ALA A 3 -0.36 -3.92 -9.04
N PHE A 4 0.09 -3.08 -8.10
CA PHE A 4 -0.73 -2.10 -7.40
C PHE A 4 0.17 -0.97 -6.86
N THR A 5 -0.31 0.26 -6.95
CA THR A 5 0.29 1.41 -6.26
C THR A 5 -0.79 2.40 -5.90
N LYS A 6 -0.75 2.92 -4.67
CA LYS A 6 -1.62 4.00 -4.18
C LYS A 6 -0.79 4.92 -3.31
N LYS A 7 -1.02 6.22 -3.45
CA LYS A 7 -0.40 7.24 -2.62
C LYS A 7 -1.49 8.18 -2.12
N ILE A 8 -1.44 8.50 -0.82
CA ILE A 8 -2.35 9.46 -0.21
C ILE A 8 -1.56 10.48 0.59
N GLN A 9 -2.14 11.67 0.76
CA GLN A 9 -1.49 12.79 1.43
C GLN A 9 -2.47 13.53 2.34
N LEU A 10 -1.96 14.01 3.47
CA LEU A 10 -2.61 14.97 4.34
C LEU A 10 -1.54 15.98 4.80
N LEU A 11 -1.67 17.24 4.37
CA LEU A 11 -0.68 18.29 4.61
C LEU A 11 0.71 17.86 4.11
N GLU A 12 1.70 17.81 5.01
CA GLU A 12 3.07 17.36 4.72
C GLU A 12 3.25 15.85 4.85
N HIS A 13 2.24 15.12 5.36
CA HIS A 13 2.33 13.69 5.54
C HIS A 13 1.87 12.92 4.31
N THR A 14 2.61 11.89 3.94
CA THR A 14 2.37 11.03 2.80
C THR A 14 2.33 9.57 3.25
N ARG A 15 1.41 8.79 2.70
CA ARG A 15 1.48 7.32 2.75
C ARG A 15 1.49 6.74 1.36
N ARG A 16 2.33 5.74 1.14
CA ARG A 16 2.44 5.01 -0.13
C ARG A 16 2.31 3.52 0.11
N TYR A 17 1.39 2.90 -0.61
CA TYR A 17 1.17 1.46 -0.61
C TYR A 17 1.54 0.93 -1.99
N SER A 18 2.35 -0.12 -2.04
CA SER A 18 2.73 -0.73 -3.31
C SER A 18 2.76 -2.25 -3.21
N ILE A 19 2.42 -2.90 -4.32
CA ILE A 19 2.57 -4.33 -4.51
C ILE A 19 3.38 -4.55 -5.77
N LEU A 20 4.55 -5.15 -5.62
CA LEU A 20 5.45 -5.49 -6.70
C LEU A 20 5.32 -6.98 -7.00
N THR A 21 5.20 -7.34 -8.27
CA THR A 21 5.44 -8.71 -8.71
C THR A 21 6.96 -8.92 -8.82
N THR A 22 7.46 -9.94 -8.13
CA THR A 22 8.86 -10.38 -8.12
C THR A 22 8.97 -11.75 -8.81
N ASP A 23 10.20 -12.26 -8.95
CA ASP A 23 10.49 -13.61 -9.43
C ASP A 23 9.96 -14.72 -8.50
N VAL A 24 9.94 -14.46 -7.19
CA VAL A 24 9.50 -15.41 -6.16
C VAL A 24 8.07 -15.19 -5.66
N GLY A 25 7.33 -14.24 -6.23
CA GLY A 25 5.94 -13.95 -5.85
C GLY A 25 5.61 -12.47 -5.86
N TRP A 26 5.15 -11.96 -4.72
CA TRP A 26 4.75 -10.56 -4.57
C TRP A 26 5.33 -9.96 -3.31
N GLU A 27 5.70 -8.70 -3.41
CA GLU A 27 6.16 -7.90 -2.29
C GLU A 27 5.19 -6.75 -2.03
N VAL A 28 4.67 -6.69 -0.82
CA VAL A 28 3.79 -5.63 -0.34
C VAL A 28 4.60 -4.68 0.52
N ARG A 29 4.59 -3.40 0.18
CA ARG A 29 5.27 -2.33 0.93
C ARG A 29 4.30 -1.25 1.34
N GLU A 30 4.54 -0.72 2.53
CA GLU A 30 3.92 0.49 3.06
C GLU A 30 5.04 1.46 3.45
N GLU A 31 4.93 2.68 2.97
CA GLU A 31 5.82 3.77 3.33
C GLU A 31 5.02 4.93 3.88
N ARG A 32 5.58 5.60 4.89
CA ARG A 32 5.04 6.82 5.48
C ARG A 32 6.14 7.86 5.46
N ASP A 33 5.87 9.03 4.87
CA ASP A 33 6.85 10.12 4.76
C ASP A 33 8.19 9.64 4.16
N SER A 34 8.09 8.78 3.13
CA SER A 34 9.21 8.11 2.45
C SER A 34 10.00 7.09 3.29
N GLN A 35 9.55 6.79 4.51
CA GLN A 35 10.12 5.74 5.35
C GLN A 35 9.34 4.45 5.17
N LEU A 36 10.04 3.35 4.88
CA LEU A 36 9.44 2.02 4.81
C LEU A 36 9.06 1.56 6.23
N VAL A 37 7.76 1.49 6.49
CA VAL A 37 7.23 1.07 7.80
C VAL A 37 6.77 -0.39 7.80
N ARG A 38 6.46 -0.94 6.63
CA ARG A 38 6.06 -2.34 6.49
C ARG A 38 6.53 -2.90 5.16
N GLN A 39 7.10 -4.09 5.19
CA GLN A 39 7.43 -4.89 4.02
C GLN A 39 7.10 -6.35 4.29
N ALA A 40 6.42 -7.01 3.36
CA ALA A 40 6.12 -8.43 3.43
C ALA A 40 6.18 -9.07 2.04
N THR A 41 6.74 -10.28 1.97
CA THR A 41 6.78 -11.07 0.74
C THR A 41 5.81 -12.23 0.85
N TYR A 42 5.01 -12.44 -0.19
CA TYR A 42 4.05 -13.52 -0.29
C TYR A 42 4.30 -14.34 -1.55
N GLN A 43 4.26 -15.65 -1.40
CA GLN A 43 4.34 -16.59 -2.53
C GLN A 43 2.96 -17.06 -2.99
N ASP A 44 1.91 -16.74 -2.22
CA ASP A 44 0.53 -17.10 -2.53
C ASP A 44 -0.33 -15.86 -2.83
N TRP A 45 -1.13 -15.97 -3.90
CA TRP A 45 -2.01 -14.88 -4.34
C TRP A 45 -3.09 -14.54 -3.30
N HIS A 46 -3.54 -15.50 -2.49
CA HIS A 46 -4.58 -15.27 -1.48
C HIS A 46 -4.13 -14.27 -0.40
N ARG A 47 -2.86 -14.31 0.02
CA ARG A 47 -2.28 -13.30 0.93
C ARG A 47 -2.19 -11.93 0.28
N VAL A 48 -1.87 -11.86 -1.01
CA VAL A 48 -1.84 -10.60 -1.76
C VAL A 48 -3.24 -9.98 -1.81
N GLU A 49 -4.26 -10.77 -2.09
CA GLU A 49 -5.65 -10.32 -2.09
C GLU A 49 -6.10 -9.84 -0.70
N ARG A 50 -5.72 -10.54 0.38
CA ARG A 50 -5.96 -10.07 1.74
C ARG A 50 -5.24 -8.75 2.03
N ALA A 51 -3.99 -8.61 1.59
CA ALA A 51 -3.25 -7.36 1.75
C ALA A 51 -3.93 -6.21 1.00
N LYS A 52 -4.38 -6.43 -0.24
CA LYS A 52 -5.15 -5.44 -1.02
C LYS A 52 -6.43 -5.00 -0.30
N ARG A 53 -7.20 -5.93 0.27
CA ARG A 53 -8.40 -5.60 1.04
C ARG A 53 -8.07 -4.80 2.31
N SER A 54 -7.01 -5.18 3.02
CA SER A 54 -6.56 -4.43 4.19
C SER A 54 -6.14 -3.00 3.82
N ILE A 55 -5.43 -2.83 2.71
CA ILE A 55 -5.03 -1.51 2.20
C ILE A 55 -6.26 -0.70 1.80
N ALA A 56 -7.24 -1.30 1.12
CA ALA A 56 -8.48 -0.61 0.73
C ALA A 56 -9.24 -0.08 1.96
N ASN A 57 -9.42 -0.91 2.99
CA ASN A 57 -10.08 -0.48 4.23
C ASN A 57 -9.31 0.66 4.91
N GLU A 58 -7.98 0.57 4.97
CA GLU A 58 -7.16 1.64 5.55
C GLU A 58 -7.23 2.94 4.72
N LEU A 59 -7.28 2.84 3.39
CA LEU A 59 -7.47 4.00 2.51
C LEU A 59 -8.82 4.67 2.75
N ASP A 60 -9.90 3.89 2.85
CA ASP A 60 -11.24 4.41 3.14
C ASP A 60 -11.25 5.14 4.49
N ASP A 61 -10.68 4.51 5.54
CA ASP A 61 -10.56 5.13 6.86
C ASP A 61 -9.74 6.43 6.81
N LEU A 62 -8.65 6.46 6.07
CA LEU A 62 -7.82 7.67 5.91
C LEU A 62 -8.55 8.76 5.13
N GLN A 63 -9.33 8.41 4.11
CA GLN A 63 -10.18 9.36 3.39
C GLN A 63 -11.22 9.99 4.32
N THR A 64 -11.83 9.22 5.23
CA THR A 64 -12.75 9.80 6.23
C THR A 64 -12.05 10.76 7.20
N GLN A 65 -10.73 10.61 7.39
CA GLN A 65 -9.89 11.49 8.20
C GLN A 65 -9.35 12.70 7.42
N GLY A 66 -9.77 12.89 6.17
CA GLY A 66 -9.38 14.03 5.33
C GLY A 66 -8.12 13.82 4.49
N TRP A 67 -7.57 12.61 4.45
CA TRP A 67 -6.48 12.29 3.52
C TRP A 67 -7.02 12.22 2.09
N ALA A 68 -6.25 12.72 1.13
CA ALA A 68 -6.61 12.71 -0.27
C ALA A 68 -5.70 11.78 -1.07
N GLU A 69 -6.27 11.05 -2.03
CA GLU A 69 -5.46 10.31 -3.00
C GLU A 69 -4.70 11.28 -3.91
N VAL A 70 -3.43 10.98 -4.16
CA VAL A 70 -2.55 11.74 -5.05
C VAL A 70 -1.97 10.82 -6.12
N GLN A 71 -1.89 11.30 -7.35
CA GLN A 71 -1.29 10.57 -8.47
C GLN A 71 0.23 10.45 -8.36
#